data_AF-A0A9E4G5G6-F1
#
_entry.id   AF-A0A9E4G5G6-F1
#
_cell.length_a   1.000
_cell.length_b   1.000
_cell.length_c   1.000
_cell.angle_alpha   90.00
_cell.angle_beta   90.00
_cell.angle_gamma   90.00
#
_symmetry.space_group_name_H-M   'P 1'
#
loop_
_entity.id
_entity.type
_entity.pdbx_description
1 polymer ?
#
loop_
_entity_poly.entity_id
_entity_poly.type
_entity_poly.pdbx_seq_one_letter_code
_entity_poly.pdbx_strand_id
1 'polypeptide(L)'
;MTAHPTEPVDPLRLRAADEQSVEVLSECLFEAVAMAAGMRFDKEASRFVMALERFTWEAAAGDDTRLQQVPCVLTVEHVVRVAQTGLGPRAQGRILSLSSFTFESGTLLVVFDEGAAVRIDVEGIECRLEDTRRGRLPPVVPGHRRGLA
;
A
#
# COMPACT_ATOMS: atom_id res chain seq x y z
N MET A 1 2.27 30.43 5.72
CA MET A 1 2.10 29.36 4.71
C MET A 1 0.71 29.51 4.11
N THR A 2 0.59 30.17 2.96
CA THR A 2 -0.66 30.22 2.20
C THR A 2 -0.91 28.83 1.63
N ALA A 3 -2.01 28.18 2.06
CA ALA A 3 -2.47 26.94 1.46
C ALA A 3 -2.64 27.17 -0.04
N HIS A 4 -1.75 26.59 -0.85
CA HIS A 4 -2.04 26.47 -2.27
C HIS A 4 -3.24 25.54 -2.39
N PRO A 5 -4.31 25.92 -3.11
CA PRO A 5 -5.40 25.01 -3.38
C PRO A 5 -4.79 23.79 -4.07
N THR A 6 -4.82 22.64 -3.39
CA THR A 6 -4.27 21.42 -3.95
C THR A 6 -5.20 21.01 -5.07
N GLU A 7 -4.73 21.06 -6.31
CA GLU A 7 -5.53 20.56 -7.43
C GLU A 7 -5.90 19.10 -7.15
N PRO A 8 -7.17 18.71 -7.36
CA PRO A 8 -7.61 17.36 -7.08
C PRO A 8 -6.82 16.37 -7.96
N VAL A 9 -6.18 15.39 -7.32
CA VAL A 9 -5.54 14.27 -8.03
C VAL A 9 -6.63 13.29 -8.47
N ASP A 10 -6.56 12.87 -9.74
CA ASP A 10 -7.47 11.87 -10.27
C ASP A 10 -7.26 10.51 -9.57
N PRO A 11 -8.33 9.79 -9.17
CA PRO A 11 -8.19 8.51 -8.47
C PRO A 11 -7.41 7.47 -9.28
N LEU A 12 -6.37 6.92 -8.66
CA LEU A 12 -5.57 5.84 -9.25
C LEU A 12 -6.32 4.51 -9.18
N ARG A 13 -6.28 3.76 -10.27
CA ARG A 13 -6.72 2.36 -10.34
C ARG A 13 -5.70 1.56 -11.13
N LEU A 14 -5.04 0.62 -10.47
CA LEU A 14 -4.02 -0.24 -11.09
C LEU A 14 -4.37 -1.71 -10.89
N ARG A 15 -3.95 -2.52 -11.86
CA ARG A 15 -3.96 -3.98 -11.78
C ARG A 15 -2.55 -4.49 -12.03
N ALA A 16 -2.09 -5.39 -11.18
CA ALA A 16 -0.86 -6.16 -11.41
C ALA A 16 -1.19 -7.61 -11.73
N ALA A 17 -0.49 -8.16 -12.72
CA ALA A 17 -0.65 -9.54 -13.21
C ALA A 17 0.70 -10.25 -13.45
N ASP A 18 1.80 -9.57 -13.20
CA ASP A 18 3.18 -10.06 -13.34
C ASP A 18 4.07 -9.35 -12.30
N GLU A 19 5.35 -9.73 -12.23
CA GLU A 19 6.30 -9.21 -11.26
C GLU A 19 6.59 -7.72 -11.47
N GLN A 20 6.75 -7.28 -12.72
CA GLN A 20 7.03 -5.89 -13.07
C GLN A 20 5.87 -4.96 -12.67
N SER A 21 4.63 -5.40 -12.83
CA SER A 21 3.47 -4.62 -12.38
C SER A 21 3.31 -4.62 -10.85
N VAL A 22 3.80 -5.64 -10.14
CA VAL A 22 3.91 -5.62 -8.67
C VAL A 22 4.91 -4.56 -8.21
N GLU A 23 6.05 -4.40 -8.91
CA GLU A 23 7.02 -3.33 -8.61
C GLU A 23 6.38 -1.94 -8.72
N VAL A 24 5.57 -1.69 -9.76
CA VAL A 24 4.81 -0.43 -9.90
C VAL A 24 3.87 -0.21 -8.71
N LEU A 25 3.15 -1.25 -8.27
CA LEU A 25 2.31 -1.15 -7.08
C LEU A 25 3.13 -0.85 -5.82
N SER A 26 4.32 -1.43 -5.67
CA SER A 26 5.21 -1.17 -4.54
C SER A 26 5.62 0.29 -4.46
N GLU A 27 5.96 0.92 -5.59
CA GLU A 27 6.31 2.34 -5.63
C GLU A 27 5.10 3.23 -5.30
N CYS A 28 3.91 2.91 -5.80
CA CYS A 28 2.68 3.62 -5.43
C CYS A 28 2.27 3.44 -3.96
N LEU A 29 2.68 2.33 -3.33
CA LEU A 29 2.38 2.00 -1.94
C LEU A 29 3.52 2.37 -0.97
N PHE A 30 4.62 2.93 -1.46
CA PHE A 30 5.74 3.29 -0.60
C PHE A 30 5.31 4.31 0.46
N GLU A 31 5.64 4.03 1.73
CA GLU A 31 5.21 4.77 2.92
C GLU A 31 3.69 4.79 3.14
N ALA A 32 2.92 3.96 2.43
CA ALA A 32 1.48 3.90 2.65
C ALA A 32 1.17 3.47 4.08
N VAL A 33 0.23 4.17 4.69
CA VAL A 33 -0.12 3.97 6.08
C VAL A 33 -1.27 2.98 6.19
N ALA A 34 -1.14 1.99 7.05
CA ALA A 34 -2.17 0.99 7.30
C ALA A 34 -2.37 0.74 8.80
N MET A 35 -3.45 0.03 9.12
CA MET A 35 -3.68 -0.56 10.44
C MET A 35 -3.92 -2.05 10.27
N ALA A 36 -3.45 -2.87 11.21
CA ALA A 36 -3.70 -4.32 11.19
C ALA A 36 -5.21 -4.65 11.15
N ALA A 37 -6.04 -3.83 11.79
CA ALA A 37 -7.50 -3.96 11.79
C ALA A 37 -8.14 -3.76 10.40
N GLY A 38 -7.42 -3.11 9.46
CA GLY A 38 -7.86 -2.89 8.08
C GLY A 38 -7.53 -4.04 7.12
N MET A 39 -7.01 -5.17 7.63
CA MET A 39 -6.59 -6.33 6.83
C MET A 39 -7.58 -7.48 7.01
N ARG A 40 -8.04 -8.08 5.91
CA ARG A 40 -8.93 -9.23 5.93
C ARG A 40 -8.51 -10.27 4.90
N PHE A 41 -8.41 -11.52 5.34
CA PHE A 41 -8.33 -12.68 4.46
C PHE A 41 -9.68 -13.39 4.44
N ASP A 42 -10.29 -13.49 3.27
CA ASP A 42 -11.48 -14.28 2.99
C ASP A 42 -11.07 -15.60 2.33
N LYS A 43 -11.14 -16.69 3.08
CA LYS A 43 -10.72 -18.01 2.62
C LYS A 43 -11.67 -18.61 1.59
N GLU A 44 -12.97 -18.30 1.68
CA GLU A 44 -13.97 -18.83 0.75
C GLU A 44 -13.86 -18.15 -0.62
N ALA A 45 -13.56 -16.84 -0.61
CA ALA A 45 -13.33 -16.07 -1.82
C ALA A 45 -11.88 -16.14 -2.34
N SER A 46 -10.98 -16.84 -1.64
CA SER A 46 -9.52 -16.84 -1.92
C SER A 46 -8.97 -15.43 -2.12
N ARG A 47 -9.34 -14.49 -1.23
CA ARG A 47 -9.08 -13.05 -1.40
C ARG A 47 -8.53 -12.42 -0.15
N PHE A 48 -7.44 -11.67 -0.30
CA PHE A 48 -6.93 -10.78 0.74
C PHE A 48 -7.23 -9.33 0.39
N VAL A 49 -7.64 -8.55 1.37
CA VAL A 49 -7.93 -7.12 1.22
C VAL A 49 -7.24 -6.35 2.34
N MET A 50 -6.62 -5.23 1.99
CA MET A 50 -6.00 -4.31 2.94
C MET A 50 -6.42 -2.87 2.62
N ALA A 51 -6.98 -2.18 3.59
CA ALA A 51 -7.23 -0.74 3.52
C ALA A 51 -5.98 0.03 3.92
N LEU A 52 -5.58 1.03 3.11
CA LEU A 52 -4.43 1.89 3.36
C LEU A 52 -4.76 3.36 3.10
N GLU A 53 -3.85 4.23 3.49
CA GLU A 53 -3.74 5.59 2.97
C GLU A 53 -2.37 5.77 2.33
N ARG A 54 -2.33 5.80 1.00
CA ARG A 54 -1.08 5.97 0.24
C ARG A 54 -0.78 7.44 -0.03
N PHE A 55 0.46 7.71 -0.42
CA PHE A 55 0.89 9.02 -0.90
C PHE A 55 0.89 9.06 -2.44
N THR A 56 0.48 10.19 -3.02
CA THR A 56 0.38 10.36 -4.48
C THR A 56 1.72 10.71 -5.11
N TRP A 57 2.74 9.89 -4.89
CA TRP A 57 4.11 10.10 -5.37
C TRP A 57 4.16 10.35 -6.88
N GLU A 58 3.34 9.61 -7.63
CA GLU A 58 3.21 9.71 -9.08
C GLU A 58 2.65 11.07 -9.54
N ALA A 59 1.78 11.69 -8.74
CA ALA A 59 1.18 12.99 -9.04
C ALA A 59 2.04 14.17 -8.55
N ALA A 60 2.80 13.95 -7.47
CA ALA A 60 3.72 14.94 -6.91
C ALA A 60 4.92 15.18 -7.83
N ALA A 61 5.34 14.19 -8.62
CA ALA A 61 6.44 14.29 -9.59
C ALA A 61 7.74 14.87 -8.97
N GLY A 62 8.05 14.47 -7.73
CA GLY A 62 9.23 14.92 -6.98
C GLY A 62 9.07 16.26 -6.24
N ASP A 63 7.91 16.92 -6.35
CA ASP A 63 7.56 18.08 -5.54
C ASP A 63 6.71 17.67 -4.33
N ASP A 64 7.39 17.51 -3.19
CA ASP A 64 6.81 17.14 -1.90
C ASP A 64 5.64 18.05 -1.47
N THR A 65 5.58 19.31 -1.94
CA THR A 65 4.49 20.23 -1.58
C THR A 65 3.16 19.91 -2.27
N ARG A 66 3.20 19.08 -3.32
CA ARG A 66 2.04 18.60 -4.07
C ARG A 66 1.58 17.22 -3.63
N LEU A 67 2.32 16.58 -2.73
CA LEU A 67 2.00 15.25 -2.24
C LEU A 67 0.65 15.26 -1.49
N GLN A 68 -0.25 14.38 -1.90
CA GLN A 68 -1.50 14.14 -1.19
C GLN A 68 -1.47 12.75 -0.55
N GLN A 69 -2.24 12.59 0.51
CA GLN A 69 -2.55 11.31 1.12
C GLN A 69 -3.99 10.92 0.79
N VAL A 70 -4.17 9.72 0.22
CA VAL A 70 -5.43 9.24 -0.34
C VAL A 70 -5.80 7.89 0.25
N PRO A 71 -7.03 7.71 0.77
CA PRO A 71 -7.53 6.40 1.17
C PRO A 71 -7.68 5.46 -0.02
N CYS A 72 -7.06 4.28 0.05
CA CYS A 72 -7.06 3.29 -1.00
C CYS A 72 -7.25 1.86 -0.46
N VAL A 73 -7.49 0.92 -1.36
CA VAL A 73 -7.61 -0.50 -1.06
C VAL A 73 -6.71 -1.31 -1.97
N LEU A 74 -5.88 -2.17 -1.38
CA LEU A 74 -5.18 -3.24 -2.07
C LEU A 74 -6.00 -4.53 -1.95
N THR A 75 -6.32 -5.14 -3.09
CA THR A 75 -6.96 -6.46 -3.17
C THR A 75 -6.01 -7.43 -3.84
N VAL A 76 -5.91 -8.64 -3.32
CA VAL A 76 -5.14 -9.75 -3.87
C VAL A 76 -6.08 -10.95 -4.04
N GLU A 77 -6.15 -11.50 -5.25
CA GLU A 77 -6.95 -12.69 -5.57
C GLU A 77 -6.08 -13.96 -5.58
N HIS A 78 -6.71 -15.12 -5.74
CA HIS A 78 -6.06 -16.45 -5.81
C HIS A 78 -5.21 -16.77 -4.57
N VAL A 79 -5.61 -16.24 -3.40
CA VAL A 79 -4.89 -16.37 -2.14
C VAL A 79 -5.14 -17.74 -1.52
N VAL A 80 -4.05 -18.49 -1.30
CA VAL A 80 -4.05 -19.81 -0.66
C VAL A 80 -3.94 -19.67 0.85
N ARG A 81 -3.05 -18.78 1.31
CA ARG A 81 -2.70 -18.65 2.72
C ARG A 81 -2.20 -17.25 3.03
N VAL A 82 -2.52 -16.78 4.24
CA VAL A 82 -1.96 -15.55 4.80
C VAL A 82 -1.29 -15.85 6.12
N ALA A 83 -0.09 -15.32 6.33
CA ALA A 83 0.62 -15.37 7.59
C ALA A 83 1.08 -13.96 7.99
N GLN A 84 1.00 -13.65 9.28
CA GLN A 84 1.33 -12.33 9.80
C GLN A 84 2.45 -12.44 10.84
N THR A 85 3.40 -11.52 10.76
CA THR A 85 4.51 -11.38 11.71
C THR A 85 4.45 -10.00 12.34
N GLY A 86 4.55 -9.90 13.67
CA GLY A 86 4.52 -8.60 14.36
C GLY A 86 3.14 -7.92 14.44
N LEU A 87 2.08 -8.54 13.94
CA LEU A 87 0.71 -7.99 13.86
C LEU A 87 -0.30 -8.68 14.80
N GLY A 88 0.16 -9.14 15.96
CA GLY A 88 -0.71 -9.74 16.97
C GLY A 88 -1.68 -8.72 17.63
N PRO A 89 -2.48 -9.13 18.63
CA PRO A 89 -3.51 -8.27 19.25
C PRO A 89 -3.01 -6.90 19.75
N ARG A 90 -1.76 -6.82 20.21
CA ARG A 90 -1.13 -5.57 20.67
C ARG A 90 -0.85 -4.57 19.54
N ALA A 91 -0.86 -5.02 18.28
CA ALA A 91 -0.60 -4.19 17.11
C ALA A 91 -1.88 -3.64 16.46
N GLN A 92 -3.07 -4.02 16.93
CA GLN A 92 -4.34 -3.65 16.30
C GLN A 92 -4.61 -2.12 16.28
N GLY A 93 -4.05 -1.38 17.24
CA GLY A 93 -4.12 0.09 17.28
C GLY A 93 -2.86 0.80 16.78
N ARG A 94 -1.86 0.06 16.27
CA ARG A 94 -0.62 0.66 15.76
C ARG A 94 -0.83 1.11 14.32
N ILE A 95 -0.31 2.31 14.04
CA ILE A 95 -0.11 2.80 12.69
C ILE A 95 1.13 2.09 12.12
N LEU A 96 1.00 1.51 10.94
CA LEU A 96 2.06 0.81 10.22
C LEU A 96 2.40 1.61 8.97
N SER A 97 3.67 1.80 8.67
CA SER A 97 4.13 2.35 7.39
C SER A 97 4.63 1.20 6.50
N LEU A 98 4.15 1.12 5.26
CA LEU A 98 4.53 0.09 4.29
C LEU A 98 5.85 0.48 3.62
N SER A 99 6.87 -0.37 3.75
CA SER A 99 8.21 -0.11 3.20
C SER A 99 8.48 -0.87 1.90
N SER A 100 7.86 -2.05 1.71
CA SER A 100 7.91 -2.77 0.43
C SER A 100 6.70 -3.68 0.20
N PHE A 101 6.41 -3.90 -1.08
CA PHE A 101 5.47 -4.91 -1.57
C PHE A 101 6.11 -5.69 -2.71
N THR A 102 6.48 -6.94 -2.47
CA THR A 102 7.25 -7.73 -3.44
C THR A 102 6.58 -9.05 -3.76
N PHE A 103 6.92 -9.63 -4.92
CA PHE A 103 6.55 -10.99 -5.27
C PHE A 103 7.82 -11.83 -5.44
N GLU A 104 7.83 -13.04 -4.86
CA GLU A 104 8.87 -14.03 -5.10
C GLU A 104 8.29 -15.44 -4.94
N SER A 105 8.55 -16.32 -5.91
CA SER A 105 8.21 -17.75 -5.83
C SER A 105 6.78 -18.06 -5.36
N GLY A 106 5.78 -17.39 -5.95
CA GLY A 106 4.36 -17.61 -5.60
C GLY A 106 3.90 -16.93 -4.31
N THR A 107 4.71 -16.02 -3.76
CA THR A 107 4.41 -15.32 -2.51
C THR A 107 4.48 -13.81 -2.70
N LEU A 108 3.43 -13.11 -2.32
CA LEU A 108 3.45 -11.67 -2.11
C LEU A 108 3.86 -11.37 -0.66
N LEU A 109 4.82 -10.48 -0.47
CA LEU A 109 5.28 -10.04 0.84
C LEU A 109 5.04 -8.54 1.00
N VAL A 110 4.20 -8.18 1.98
CA VAL A 110 4.03 -6.81 2.45
C VAL A 110 4.92 -6.64 3.67
N VAL A 111 5.90 -5.74 3.60
CA VAL A 111 6.76 -5.40 4.73
C VAL A 111 6.38 -4.02 5.24
N PHE A 112 6.27 -3.92 6.56
CA PHE A 112 6.10 -2.67 7.26
C PHE A 112 7.37 -2.31 8.02
N ASP A 113 7.49 -1.04 8.37
CA ASP A 113 8.51 -0.57 9.29
C ASP A 113 8.43 -1.32 10.63
N GLU A 114 9.56 -1.32 11.34
CA GLU A 114 9.70 -1.97 12.65
C GLU A 114 9.50 -3.50 12.62
N GLY A 115 9.67 -4.12 11.44
CA GLY A 115 9.78 -5.57 11.28
C GLY A 115 8.45 -6.34 11.25
N ALA A 116 7.32 -5.65 11.12
CA ALA A 116 6.03 -6.30 10.89
C ALA A 116 5.88 -6.68 9.40
N ALA A 117 5.18 -7.78 9.12
CA ALA A 117 5.00 -8.25 7.74
C ALA A 117 3.73 -9.08 7.57
N VAL A 118 3.20 -9.09 6.34
CA VAL A 118 2.15 -9.99 5.88
C VAL A 118 2.68 -10.78 4.69
N ARG A 119 2.74 -12.10 4.83
CA ARG A 119 3.05 -13.04 3.76
C ARG A 119 1.74 -13.58 3.19
N ILE A 120 1.58 -13.50 1.86
CA ILE A 120 0.37 -13.90 1.13
C ILE A 120 0.79 -14.89 0.05
N ASP A 121 0.50 -16.17 0.27
CA ASP A 121 0.76 -17.22 -0.71
C ASP A 121 -0.37 -17.21 -1.75
N VAL A 122 -0.02 -17.18 -3.05
CA VAL A 122 -0.97 -17.08 -4.15
C VAL A 122 -0.72 -18.13 -5.23
N GLU A 123 -1.77 -18.57 -5.93
CA GLU A 123 -1.63 -19.44 -7.10
C GLU A 123 -1.21 -18.67 -8.36
N GLY A 124 -1.42 -17.36 -8.38
CA GLY A 124 -1.03 -16.46 -9.47
C GLY A 124 -1.15 -15.00 -9.06
N ILE A 125 -0.43 -14.12 -9.76
CA ILE A 125 -0.47 -12.67 -9.48
C ILE A 125 -1.77 -12.10 -10.05
N GLU A 126 -2.66 -11.66 -9.17
CA GLU A 126 -3.73 -10.73 -9.51
C GLU A 126 -3.96 -9.79 -8.34
N CYS A 127 -3.39 -8.58 -8.45
CA CYS A 127 -3.53 -7.53 -7.44
C CYS A 127 -4.26 -6.33 -8.04
N ARG A 128 -5.03 -5.62 -7.23
CA ARG A 128 -5.70 -4.36 -7.59
C ARG A 128 -5.47 -3.31 -6.53
N LEU A 129 -5.07 -2.12 -6.94
CA LEU A 129 -4.95 -0.94 -6.09
C LEU A 129 -5.94 0.11 -6.56
N GLU A 130 -6.83 0.54 -5.68
CA GLU A 130 -7.87 1.52 -6.01
C GLU A 130 -7.99 2.62 -4.96
N ASP A 131 -7.89 3.86 -5.40
CA ASP A 131 -8.21 5.03 -4.59
C ASP A 131 -9.73 5.14 -4.41
N THR A 132 -10.17 5.31 -3.16
CA THR A 132 -11.60 5.22 -2.80
C THR A 132 -12.24 6.58 -2.51
N ARG A 133 -11.43 7.60 -2.24
CA ARG A 133 -11.87 8.96 -1.86
C ARG A 133 -10.92 10.02 -2.40
N ARG A 134 -11.32 11.30 -2.27
CA ARG A 134 -10.42 12.43 -2.57
C ARG A 134 -9.25 12.47 -1.59
N GLY A 135 -8.09 12.86 -2.09
CA GLY A 135 -6.91 13.12 -1.30
C GLY A 135 -7.00 14.36 -0.44
N ARG A 136 -6.09 14.44 0.53
CA ARG A 136 -5.85 15.61 1.37
C ARG A 136 -4.35 15.89 1.44
N LEU A 137 -3.96 17.11 1.79
CA LEU A 137 -2.59 17.36 2.19
C LEU A 137 -2.27 16.56 3.47
N PRO A 138 -1.15 15.81 3.51
CA PRO A 138 -0.78 15.07 4.69
C PRO A 138 -0.26 16.02 5.79
N PRO A 139 -0.47 15.69 7.07
CA PRO A 139 0.08 16.47 8.18
C PRO A 139 1.61 16.37 8.27
N VAL A 140 2.19 15.29 7.74
CA VAL A 140 3.62 15.02 7.68
C VAL A 140 3.92 14.43 6.30
N VAL A 141 4.90 14.98 5.60
CA VAL A 141 5.43 14.41 4.36
C VAL A 141 6.46 13.34 4.76
N PRO A 142 6.28 12.06 4.37
CA PRO A 142 7.27 11.02 4.65
C PRO A 142 8.54 11.28 3.84
N GLY A 143 9.66 10.69 4.28
CA GLY A 143 10.90 10.79 3.52
C GLY A 143 10.75 10.11 2.16
N HIS A 144 10.91 10.87 1.07
CA HIS A 144 10.97 10.26 -0.26
C HIS A 144 12.18 9.31 -0.31
N ARG A 145 12.01 8.11 -0.88
CA ARG A 145 13.13 7.24 -1.26
C ARG A 145 13.91 7.95 -2.39
N ARG A 146 14.73 8.95 -2.07
CA ARG A 146 15.74 9.46 -3.00
C ARG A 146 16.79 8.36 -3.08
N GLY A 147 16.99 7.83 -4.30
CA GLY A 147 17.77 6.63 -4.55
C GLY A 147 19.05 6.55 -3.72
N LEU A 148 19.31 5.36 -3.19
CA LEU A 148 20.67 4.85 -3.19
C LEU A 148 21.13 4.90 -4.64
N ALA A 149 21.91 5.94 -4.95
CA ALA A 149 22.71 6.01 -6.17
C ALA A 149 23.78 4.91 -6.14
#